data_AF-A0AAD8BRA1-F1
#
_entry.id   AF-A0AAD8BRA1-F1
#
_cell.length_a   1.000
_cell.length_b   1.000
_cell.length_c   1.000
_cell.angle_alpha   90.00
_cell.angle_beta   90.00
_cell.angle_gamma   90.00
#
_symmetry.space_group_name_H-M   'P 1'
#
loop_
_entity.id
_entity.type
_entity.pdbx_description
1 polymer ?
#
loop_
_entity_poly.entity_id
_entity_poly.type
_entity_poly.pdbx_seq_one_letter_code
_entity_poly.pdbx_strand_id
1 'polypeptide(L)'
;MKEKNIMFTLLIYLALPLIVMSIEKRQITFLEKECMKKKGFDYRYYKPVEKCFQFCLFDHSYDEAIKRCKDMGAQLATFKSDDEKTLAYNYLDELYNLTAEGYLTCFFIGLD
;
A
#
# COMPACT_ATOMS: atom_id res chain seq x y z
N MET A 1 -9.62 -40.61 -27.65
CA MET A 1 -10.32 -39.92 -26.53
C MET A 1 -9.36 -39.49 -25.42
N LYS A 2 -8.36 -40.31 -25.06
CA LYS A 2 -7.33 -40.00 -24.04
C LYS A 2 -6.43 -38.79 -24.37
N GLU A 3 -5.99 -38.65 -25.62
CA GLU A 3 -5.09 -37.56 -26.04
C GLU A 3 -5.73 -36.16 -25.99
N LYS A 4 -7.02 -36.04 -26.32
CA LYS A 4 -7.75 -34.76 -26.23
C LYS A 4 -7.84 -34.26 -24.78
N ASN A 5 -8.05 -35.17 -23.82
CA ASN A 5 -8.08 -34.81 -22.40
C ASN A 5 -6.71 -34.36 -21.89
N ILE A 6 -5.62 -34.98 -22.34
CA ILE A 6 -4.25 -34.59 -21.97
C ILE A 6 -3.92 -33.20 -22.52
N MET A 7 -4.28 -32.93 -23.78
CA MET A 7 -4.12 -31.61 -24.41
C MET A 7 -4.91 -30.51 -23.69
N PHE A 8 -6.15 -30.77 -23.29
CA PHE A 8 -6.97 -29.81 -22.55
C PHE A 8 -6.37 -29.49 -21.18
N THR A 9 -5.90 -30.50 -20.44
CA THR A 9 -5.27 -30.30 -19.13
C THR A 9 -3.99 -29.47 -19.25
N LEU A 10 -3.14 -29.75 -20.25
CA LEU A 10 -1.92 -28.96 -20.52
C LEU A 10 -2.23 -27.49 -20.85
N LEU A 11 -3.27 -27.24 -21.66
CA LEU A 11 -3.70 -25.88 -21.98
C LEU A 11 -4.18 -25.11 -20.73
N ILE A 12 -4.88 -25.78 -19.82
CA ILE A 12 -5.32 -25.19 -18.55
C ILE A 12 -4.10 -24.82 -17.68
N TYR A 13 -3.13 -25.74 -17.52
CA TYR A 13 -1.92 -25.47 -16.73
C TYR A 13 -1.08 -24.32 -17.29
N LEU A 14 -1.04 -24.16 -18.61
CA LEU A 14 -0.33 -23.04 -19.26
C LEU A 14 -1.10 -21.71 -19.13
N ALA A 15 -2.43 -21.75 -19.13
CA ALA A 15 -3.26 -20.55 -19.03
C ALA A 15 -3.42 -20.03 -17.59
N LEU A 16 -3.42 -20.92 -16.59
CA LEU A 16 -3.58 -20.56 -15.17
C LEU A 16 -2.66 -19.43 -14.69
N PRO A 17 -1.32 -19.48 -14.88
CA PRO A 17 -0.44 -18.42 -14.40
C PRO A 17 -0.72 -17.07 -15.09
N LEU A 18 -1.07 -17.08 -16.38
CA LEU A 18 -1.43 -15.86 -17.12
C LEU A 18 -2.73 -15.23 -16.59
N ILE A 19 -3.70 -16.07 -16.21
CA ILE A 19 -4.97 -15.64 -15.63
C ILE A 19 -4.72 -15.04 -14.24
N VAL A 20 -3.93 -15.71 -13.39
CA VAL A 20 -3.56 -15.23 -12.05
C VAL A 20 -2.87 -13.86 -12.14
N MET A 21 -1.84 -13.73 -12.98
CA MET A 21 -1.14 -12.46 -13.19
C MET A 21 -2.09 -11.34 -13.69
N SER A 22 -3.07 -11.68 -14.54
CA SER A 22 -4.04 -10.70 -15.04
C SER A 22 -5.01 -10.23 -13.96
N ILE A 23 -5.40 -11.12 -13.05
CA ILE A 23 -6.25 -10.81 -11.90
C ILE A 23 -5.50 -9.92 -10.91
N GLU A 24 -4.27 -10.29 -10.54
CA GLU A 24 -3.40 -9.50 -9.65
C GLU A 24 -3.21 -8.09 -10.21
N LYS A 25 -2.85 -7.96 -11.49
CA LYS A 25 -2.69 -6.67 -12.16
C LYS A 25 -3.97 -5.83 -12.10
N ARG A 26 -5.13 -6.45 -12.33
CA ARG A 26 -6.43 -5.75 -12.26
C ARG A 26 -6.76 -5.29 -10.84
N GLN A 27 -6.48 -6.10 -9.82
CA GLN A 27 -6.68 -5.73 -8.41
C GLN A 27 -5.79 -4.56 -8.00
N ILE A 28 -4.51 -4.59 -8.37
CA ILE A 28 -3.56 -3.50 -8.13
C ILE A 28 -4.07 -2.19 -8.74
N THR A 29 -4.49 -2.19 -10.01
CA THR A 29 -5.02 -0.99 -10.67
C THR A 29 -6.31 -0.48 -10.03
N PHE A 30 -7.12 -1.37 -9.45
CA PHE A 30 -8.32 -0.98 -8.70
C PHE A 30 -7.95 -0.30 -7.38
N LEU A 31 -7.04 -0.90 -6.60
CA LEU A 31 -6.54 -0.34 -5.34
C LEU A 31 -5.86 1.02 -5.53
N GLU A 32 -5.00 1.17 -6.54
CA GLU A 32 -4.37 2.45 -6.90
C GLU A 32 -5.42 3.54 -7.16
N LYS A 33 -6.47 3.22 -7.93
CA LYS A 33 -7.56 4.16 -8.21
C LYS A 33 -8.39 4.49 -6.98
N GLU A 34 -8.58 3.55 -6.07
CA GLU A 34 -9.33 3.79 -4.82
C GLU A 34 -8.52 4.66 -3.84
N CYS A 35 -7.19 4.47 -3.73
CA CYS A 35 -6.35 5.37 -2.93
C CYS A 35 -6.51 6.83 -3.40
N MET A 36 -6.54 7.06 -4.72
CA MET A 36 -6.62 8.40 -5.33
C MET A 36 -8.03 9.05 -5.30
N LYS A 37 -9.09 8.32 -4.91
CA LYS A 37 -10.48 8.81 -5.00
C LYS A 37 -10.95 9.61 -3.78
N LYS A 38 -10.26 9.57 -2.64
CA LYS A 38 -10.65 10.36 -1.47
C LYS A 38 -10.27 11.84 -1.69
N LYS A 39 -11.24 12.65 -2.17
CA LYS A 39 -11.09 14.10 -2.36
C LYS A 39 -10.52 14.77 -1.10
N GLY A 40 -9.41 15.50 -1.26
CA GLY A 40 -8.76 16.28 -0.19
C GLY A 40 -7.59 15.58 0.51
N PHE A 41 -7.26 14.35 0.12
CA PHE A 41 -6.21 13.56 0.74
C PHE A 41 -5.26 12.97 -0.32
N ASP A 42 -3.94 13.13 -0.12
CA ASP A 42 -2.91 12.61 -1.03
C ASP A 42 -2.42 11.24 -0.54
N TYR A 43 -3.24 10.22 -0.76
CA TYR A 43 -2.89 8.84 -0.44
C TYR A 43 -2.02 8.24 -1.55
N ARG A 44 -0.90 7.65 -1.16
CA ARG A 44 -0.03 6.87 -2.05
C ARG A 44 -0.25 5.37 -1.85
N TYR A 45 -0.38 4.63 -2.96
CA TYR A 45 -0.46 3.17 -2.94
C TYR A 45 0.94 2.54 -2.93
N TYR A 46 1.13 1.53 -2.09
CA TYR A 46 2.38 0.77 -2.03
C TYR A 46 2.11 -0.69 -2.32
N LYS A 47 2.50 -1.08 -3.53
CA LYS A 47 2.33 -2.43 -4.05
C LYS A 47 2.92 -3.55 -3.18
N PRO A 48 4.13 -3.44 -2.57
CA PRO A 48 4.72 -4.55 -1.82
C PRO A 48 3.87 -5.02 -0.63
N VAL A 49 3.01 -4.15 -0.10
CA VAL A 49 2.19 -4.41 1.10
C VAL A 49 0.70 -4.17 0.86
N GLU A 50 0.33 -3.89 -0.40
CA GLU A 50 -1.03 -3.62 -0.89
C GLU A 50 -1.84 -2.64 -0.02
N LYS A 51 -1.21 -1.56 0.44
CA LYS A 51 -1.84 -0.54 1.32
C LYS A 51 -1.75 0.86 0.74
N CYS A 52 -2.72 1.70 1.10
CA CYS A 52 -2.67 3.15 0.90
C CYS A 52 -2.12 3.80 2.18
N PHE A 53 -1.13 4.69 2.04
CA PHE A 53 -0.64 5.51 3.14
C PHE A 53 -0.81 6.99 2.81
N GLN A 54 -1.07 7.78 3.85
CA GLN A 54 -1.00 9.23 3.76
C GLN A 54 -0.20 9.73 4.94
N PHE A 55 0.77 10.59 4.65
CA PHE A 55 1.56 11.26 5.65
C PHE A 55 0.93 12.61 5.99
N CYS A 56 0.90 12.90 7.27
CA CYS A 56 0.18 14.01 7.86
C CYS A 56 1.18 14.81 8.68
N LEU A 57 1.65 15.94 8.15
CA LEU A 57 2.60 16.82 8.82
C LEU A 57 1.83 17.78 9.73
N PHE A 58 1.71 17.43 11.01
CA PHE A 58 1.02 18.25 12.00
C PHE A 58 1.63 18.11 13.39
N ASP A 59 1.69 19.21 14.15
CA ASP A 59 2.11 19.24 15.55
C ASP A 59 0.96 18.79 16.47
N HIS A 60 0.65 17.50 16.42
CA HIS A 60 -0.42 16.90 17.24
C HIS A 60 0.14 15.92 18.25
N SER A 61 -0.65 15.60 19.26
CA SER A 61 -0.38 14.49 20.17
C SER A 61 -0.70 13.13 19.52
N TYR A 62 -0.24 12.04 20.14
CA TYR A 62 -0.54 10.68 19.67
C TYR A 62 -2.04 10.40 19.57
N ASP A 63 -2.81 10.79 20.58
CA ASP A 63 -4.26 10.57 20.63
C ASP A 63 -5.00 11.37 19.56
N GLU A 64 -4.55 12.59 19.29
CA GLU A 64 -5.09 13.41 18.20
C GLU A 64 -4.76 12.80 16.84
N ALA A 65 -3.56 12.25 16.65
CA ALA A 65 -3.19 11.56 15.42
C ALA A 65 -4.08 10.31 15.19
N ILE A 66 -4.37 9.53 16.24
CA ILE A 66 -5.34 8.42 16.17
C ILE A 66 -6.71 8.92 15.75
N LYS A 67 -7.23 9.94 16.43
CA LYS A 67 -8.56 10.49 16.15
C LYS A 67 -8.65 10.98 14.72
N ARG A 68 -7.61 11.68 14.23
CA ARG A 68 -7.57 12.20 12.87
C ARG A 68 -7.60 11.10 11.83
N CYS A 69 -6.79 10.04 11.99
CA CYS A 69 -6.83 8.90 11.10
C CYS A 69 -8.22 8.25 11.10
N LYS A 70 -8.88 8.13 12.26
CA LYS A 70 -10.26 7.60 12.35
C LYS A 70 -11.26 8.49 11.62
N ASP A 71 -11.18 9.82 11.75
CA ASP A 71 -12.04 10.78 11.05
C ASP A 71 -11.90 10.67 9.52
N MET A 72 -10.74 10.21 9.04
CA MET A 72 -10.46 9.95 7.62
C MET A 72 -10.91 8.55 7.17
N GLY A 73 -11.49 7.75 8.06
CA GLY A 73 -11.82 6.35 7.81
C GLY A 73 -10.57 5.49 7.62
N ALA A 74 -9.51 5.80 8.36
CA ALA A 74 -8.21 5.13 8.37
C ALA A 74 -7.75 4.84 9.81
N GLN A 75 -6.54 4.33 9.96
CA GLN A 75 -5.86 4.11 11.24
C GLN A 75 -4.41 4.57 11.12
N LEU A 76 -3.73 4.77 12.25
CA LEU A 76 -2.27 4.96 12.23
C LEU A 76 -1.60 3.76 11.56
N ALA A 77 -0.55 4.04 10.80
CA ALA A 77 0.19 3.01 10.09
C ALA A 77 0.82 2.01 11.08
N THR A 78 0.52 0.73 10.90
CA THR A 78 1.14 -0.39 11.61
C THR A 78 2.04 -1.15 10.64
N PHE A 79 3.26 -1.48 11.06
CA PHE A 79 4.24 -2.19 10.23
C PHE A 79 4.60 -3.54 10.87
N LYS A 80 4.05 -4.62 10.31
CA LYS A 80 4.17 -6.00 10.83
C LYS A 80 5.32 -6.79 10.20
N SER A 81 5.76 -6.41 9.00
CA SER A 81 6.85 -7.05 8.28
C SER A 81 8.01 -6.08 8.05
N ASP A 82 9.19 -6.61 7.74
CA ASP A 82 10.35 -5.78 7.40
C ASP A 82 10.19 -5.08 6.05
N ASP A 83 9.41 -5.66 5.13
CA ASP A 83 8.99 -4.99 3.89
C ASP A 83 8.14 -3.76 4.19
N GLU A 84 7.20 -3.87 5.14
CA GLU A 84 6.37 -2.77 5.62
C GLU A 84 7.21 -1.65 6.25
N LYS A 85 8.23 -2.01 7.05
CA LYS A 85 9.15 -1.02 7.64
C LYS A 85 10.03 -0.34 6.58
N THR A 86 10.53 -1.10 5.60
CA THR A 86 11.36 -0.57 4.51
C THR A 86 10.61 0.46 3.69
N LEU A 87 9.31 0.26 3.48
CA LEU A 87 8.45 1.25 2.83
C LEU A 87 8.33 2.55 3.63
N ALA A 88 8.19 2.46 4.95
CA ALA A 88 8.19 3.64 5.81
C ALA A 88 9.50 4.42 5.67
N TYR A 89 10.65 3.73 5.73
CA TYR A 89 11.96 4.37 5.57
C TYR A 89 12.15 5.04 4.22
N ASN A 90 11.86 4.35 3.11
CA ASN A 90 12.04 4.91 1.76
C ASN A 90 11.20 6.16 1.55
N TYR A 91 10.00 6.22 2.14
CA TYR A 91 9.16 7.38 2.00
C TYR A 91 9.55 8.54 2.94
N LEU A 92 9.99 8.22 4.15
CA LEU A 92 10.58 9.22 5.05
C LEU A 92 11.83 9.85 4.43
N ASP A 93 12.63 9.07 3.70
CA ASP A 93 13.78 9.55 2.94
C ASP A 93 13.35 10.45 1.77
N GLU A 94 12.31 10.09 1.01
CA GLU A 94 11.71 10.99 0.00
C GLU A 94 11.26 12.31 0.63
N LEU A 95 10.57 12.27 1.78
CA LEU A 95 10.10 13.47 2.48
C LEU A 95 11.26 14.33 3.01
N TYR A 96 12.29 13.71 3.59
CA TYR A 96 13.49 14.41 4.08
C TYR A 96 14.20 15.18 2.96
N ASN A 97 14.29 14.56 1.78
CA ASN A 97 14.87 15.20 0.60
C ASN A 97 14.00 16.35 0.06
N LEU A 98 12.68 16.34 0.31
CA LEU A 98 11.76 17.39 -0.08
C LEU A 98 11.76 18.59 0.88
N THR A 99 12.04 18.40 2.17
CA THR A 99 11.95 19.49 3.15
C THR A 99 13.16 20.41 3.16
N ALA A 100 14.28 20.06 2.49
CA ALA A 100 15.50 20.86 2.23
C ALA A 100 16.19 21.55 3.44
N GLU A 101 15.57 21.53 4.61
CA GLU A 101 16.09 21.94 5.90
C GLU A 101 16.13 20.66 6.73
N GLY A 102 17.33 20.23 7.15
CA GLY A 102 17.59 18.92 7.79
C GLY A 102 16.96 18.71 9.18
N TYR A 103 15.65 18.90 9.31
CA TYR A 103 14.89 18.60 10.50
C TYR A 103 14.54 17.11 10.55
N LEU A 104 14.98 16.47 11.63
CA LEU A 104 14.49 15.15 12.03
C LEU A 104 12.98 15.22 12.21
N THR A 105 12.22 14.67 11.26
CA THR A 105 10.76 14.59 11.33
C THR A 105 10.37 13.22 11.88
N CYS A 106 9.72 13.22 13.04
CA CYS A 106 9.18 12.01 13.66
C CYS A 106 7.69 11.86 13.32
N PHE A 107 7.25 10.63 13.09
CA PHE A 107 5.84 10.32 12.82
C PHE A 107 5.30 9.31 13.84
N PHE A 108 4.04 9.48 14.22
CA PHE A 108 3.35 8.48 15.04
C PHE A 108 2.97 7.26 14.20
N ILE A 109 3.15 6.08 14.80
CA ILE A 109 2.75 4.79 14.23
C ILE A 109 1.77 4.09 15.15
N GLY A 110 0.94 3.22 14.58
CA GLY A 110 0.11 2.32 15.36
C GLY A 110 0.98 1.25 16.00
N LEU A 111 0.81 1.01 17.31
CA LEU A 111 1.33 -0.17 17.97
C LEU A 111 0.28 -1.28 17.85
N ASP A 112 0.69 -2.46 17.40
CA ASP A 112 -0.14 -3.67 17.42
C ASP A 112 -0.16 -4.32 18.80
#